data_AF-A0A383B430-F1
#
_entry.id   AF-A0A383B430-F1
#
_cell.length_a   1.000
_cell.length_b   1.000
_cell.length_c   1.000
_cell.angle_alpha   90.00
_cell.angle_beta   90.00
_cell.angle_gamma   90.00
#
_symmetry.space_group_name_H-M   'P 1'
#
loop_
_entity.id
_entity.type
_entity.pdbx_description
1 polymer ?
#
loop_
_entity_poly.entity_id
_entity_poly.type
_entity_poly.pdbx_seq_one_letter_code
_entity_poly.pdbx_strand_id
1 'polypeptide(L)'
;MNHLLEINIEKEINCSKSVAFWNYWDHEHLDVVHGAYQKSDIMYDRDNFLFRIDRIKIPVFSFISIKTPIFMVQHDENTLFTYAIQFGLESKRTIKIEEIDK
;
A
#
# COMPACT_ATOMS: atom_id res chain seq x y z
N MET A 1 -27.06 5.21 -3.47
CA MET A 1 -26.35 4.96 -4.73
C MET A 1 -24.95 4.46 -4.37
N ASN A 2 -24.53 3.28 -4.85
CA ASN A 2 -23.17 2.80 -4.65
C ASN A 2 -22.26 3.51 -5.67
N HIS A 3 -21.59 4.57 -5.23
CA HIS A 3 -20.57 5.27 -6.03
C HIS A 3 -19.23 4.53 -5.91
N LEU A 4 -19.16 3.31 -6.46
CA LEU A 4 -17.93 2.53 -6.50
C LEU A 4 -17.18 2.78 -7.81
N LEU A 5 -15.92 3.21 -7.71
CA LEU A 5 -14.99 3.21 -8.83
C LEU A 5 -14.08 1.99 -8.70
N GLU A 6 -14.11 1.12 -9.72
CA GLU A 6 -13.22 -0.04 -9.80
C GLU A 6 -12.23 0.16 -10.95
N ILE A 7 -10.96 -0.09 -10.66
CA ILE A 7 -9.85 0.02 -11.62
C ILE A 7 -9.02 -1.24 -11.51
N ASN A 8 -8.77 -1.89 -12.65
CA ASN A 8 -7.91 -3.07 -12.75
C ASN A 8 -6.68 -2.72 -13.59
N ILE A 9 -5.50 -3.08 -13.08
CA ILE A 9 -4.20 -2.83 -13.73
C ILE A 9 -3.40 -4.13 -13.67
N GLU A 10 -2.91 -4.56 -14.82
CA GLU A 10 -2.03 -5.73 -14.97
C GLU A 10 -0.68 -5.30 -15.52
N LYS A 11 0.40 -5.90 -15.01
CA LYS A 11 1.77 -5.58 -15.41
C LYS A 11 2.70 -6.74 -15.16
N GLU A 12 3.53 -7.06 -16.16
CA GLU A 12 4.67 -7.95 -16.01
C GLU A 12 5.90 -7.19 -15.49
N ILE A 13 6.63 -7.78 -14.55
CA ILE A 13 7.79 -7.16 -13.91
C ILE A 13 8.93 -8.18 -13.88
N ASN A 14 10.12 -7.76 -14.30
CA ASN A 14 11.32 -8.59 -14.27
C ASN A 14 11.95 -8.64 -12.86
N CYS A 15 11.24 -9.26 -11.92
CA CYS A 15 11.74 -9.57 -10.57
C CYS A 15 11.04 -10.83 -10.03
N SER A 16 11.65 -11.51 -9.05
CA SER A 16 10.98 -12.63 -8.40
C SER A 16 9.73 -12.16 -7.62
N LYS A 17 8.75 -13.06 -7.50
CA LYS A 17 7.55 -12.84 -6.69
C LYS A 17 7.91 -12.47 -5.24
N SER A 18 8.91 -13.12 -4.65
CA SER A 18 9.35 -12.84 -3.28
C SER A 18 9.91 -11.42 -3.11
N VAL A 19 10.67 -10.90 -4.08
CA VAL A 19 11.18 -9.52 -4.04
C VAL A 19 10.04 -8.52 -4.20
N ALA A 20 9.08 -8.80 -5.09
CA ALA A 20 7.91 -7.95 -5.28
C ALA A 20 7.06 -7.87 -4.00
N PHE A 21 6.82 -8.99 -3.31
CA PHE A 21 6.13 -8.99 -2.02
C PHE A 21 6.91 -8.31 -0.91
N TRP A 22 8.23 -8.55 -0.84
CA TRP A 22 9.09 -7.90 0.14
C TRP A 22 8.99 -6.37 0.04
N ASN A 23 8.95 -5.81 -1.17
CA ASN A 23 8.79 -4.37 -1.34
C ASN A 23 7.47 -3.83 -0.78
N TYR A 24 6.39 -4.61 -0.77
CA TYR A 24 5.15 -4.17 -0.12
C TYR A 24 5.22 -4.20 1.41
N TRP A 25 6.09 -5.02 2.00
CA TRP A 25 6.26 -5.17 3.45
C TRP A 25 7.39 -4.33 4.04
N ASP A 26 8.35 -3.92 3.22
CA ASP A 26 9.34 -2.92 3.61
C ASP A 26 8.63 -1.56 3.72
N HIS A 27 8.35 -1.06 4.92
CA HIS A 27 7.70 0.25 5.08
C HIS A 27 8.68 1.38 5.31
N GLU A 28 9.93 1.08 5.61
CA GLU A 28 10.99 2.06 5.81
C GLU A 28 11.36 2.74 4.50
N HIS A 29 11.24 2.06 3.35
CA HIS A 29 11.51 2.70 2.06
C HIS A 29 10.49 3.78 1.68
N LEU A 30 9.30 3.83 2.31
CA LEU A 30 8.21 4.70 1.85
C LEU A 30 8.60 6.18 1.91
N ASP A 31 9.13 6.67 3.03
CA ASP A 31 9.51 8.08 3.19
C ASP A 31 10.91 8.41 2.64
N VAL A 32 11.69 7.38 2.29
CA VAL A 32 13.00 7.51 1.64
C VAL A 32 12.87 7.62 0.11
N VAL A 33 12.04 6.76 -0.50
CA VAL A 33 11.93 6.61 -1.97
C VAL A 33 10.78 7.43 -2.54
N HIS A 34 9.66 7.56 -1.81
CA HIS A 34 8.47 8.22 -2.33
C HIS A 34 8.31 9.62 -1.75
N GLY A 35 8.64 10.65 -2.54
CA GLY A 35 8.60 12.05 -2.09
C GLY A 35 7.25 12.57 -1.61
N ALA A 36 6.15 11.85 -1.85
CA ALA A 36 4.82 12.15 -1.31
C ALA A 36 4.66 11.75 0.17
N TYR A 37 5.44 10.79 0.64
CA TYR A 37 5.43 10.33 2.03
C TYR A 37 6.43 11.15 2.84
N GLN A 38 6.01 11.61 4.01
CA GLN A 38 6.89 12.28 4.98
C GLN A 38 7.31 11.35 6.12
N LYS A 39 6.46 10.38 6.45
CA LYS A 39 6.68 9.42 7.53
C LYS A 39 5.71 8.24 7.40
N SER A 40 6.16 7.06 7.83
CA SER A 40 5.34 5.87 8.01
C SER A 40 5.52 5.36 9.44
N ASP A 41 4.47 5.42 10.27
CA ASP A 41 4.50 4.96 11.66
C ASP A 41 3.81 3.59 11.78
N ILE A 42 4.58 2.52 11.98
CA ILE A 42 4.05 1.17 12.21
C ILE A 42 3.40 1.12 13.60
N MET A 43 2.10 0.86 13.64
CA MET A 43 1.31 0.82 14.88
C MET A 43 1.08 -0.62 15.36
N TYR A 44 1.01 -1.56 14.44
CA TYR A 44 0.87 -2.99 14.68
C TYR A 44 1.46 -3.74 13.51
N ASP A 45 2.31 -4.72 13.79
CA ASP A 45 2.89 -5.64 12.81
C ASP A 45 2.96 -7.02 13.44
N ARG A 46 2.15 -7.95 12.94
CA ARG A 46 2.10 -9.31 13.45
C ARG A 46 1.55 -10.27 12.43
N ASP A 47 2.23 -11.41 12.29
CA ASP A 47 1.85 -12.52 11.43
C ASP A 47 1.64 -12.05 9.97
N ASN A 48 0.39 -12.02 9.50
CA ASN A 48 0.02 -11.60 8.14
C ASN A 48 -0.70 -10.24 8.12
N PHE A 49 -0.66 -9.47 9.21
CA PHE A 49 -1.37 -8.20 9.37
C PHE A 49 -0.43 -7.05 9.70
N LEU A 50 -0.74 -5.89 9.15
CA LEU A 50 -0.09 -4.64 9.53
C LEU A 50 -1.08 -3.48 9.59
N PHE A 51 -0.95 -2.67 10.61
CA PHE A 51 -1.58 -1.37 10.72
C PHE A 51 -0.53 -0.29 10.90
N ARG A 52 -0.61 0.75 10.08
CA ARG A 52 0.29 1.90 10.15
C ARG A 52 -0.45 3.21 9.90
N ILE A 53 0.19 4.31 10.30
CA ILE A 53 -0.25 5.66 9.99
C ILE A 53 0.78 6.32 9.09
N ASP A 54 0.37 6.63 7.85
CA ASP A 54 1.24 7.34 6.92
C ASP A 54 0.97 8.84 7.01
N ARG A 55 2.02 9.65 7.04
CA ARG A 55 1.94 11.11 6.86
C ARG A 55 2.24 11.44 5.41
N ILE A 56 1.22 11.81 4.64
CA ILE A 56 1.33 12.08 3.20
C ILE A 56 1.13 13.57 2.88
N LYS A 57 1.89 14.08 1.92
CA LYS A 57 1.76 15.45 1.40
C LYS A 57 0.54 15.55 0.49
N ILE A 58 -0.16 16.69 0.53
CA ILE A 58 -1.23 16.96 -0.43
C ILE A 58 -0.62 17.27 -1.80
N PRO A 59 -1.09 16.69 -2.92
CA PRO A 59 -0.48 16.87 -4.25
C PRO A 59 -0.28 18.32 -4.68
N VAL A 60 -1.23 19.21 -4.37
CA VAL A 60 -1.19 20.64 -4.75
C VAL A 60 -0.50 21.49 -3.67
N PHE A 61 -0.71 21.18 -2.39
CA PHE A 61 -0.19 21.95 -1.27
C PHE A 61 0.79 21.10 -0.45
N SER A 62 1.98 20.87 -1.01
CA SER A 62 2.96 19.92 -0.48
C SER A 62 3.58 20.31 0.87
N PHE A 63 3.36 21.54 1.33
CA PHE A 63 3.69 22.00 2.68
C PHE A 63 2.66 21.54 3.74
N ILE A 64 1.48 21.09 3.31
CA ILE A 64 0.45 20.49 4.16
C ILE A 64 0.58 18.97 4.06
N SER A 65 0.55 18.30 5.21
CA SER A 65 0.43 16.85 5.25
C SER A 65 -0.75 16.40 6.09
N ILE A 66 -1.29 15.25 5.72
CA ILE A 66 -2.37 14.59 6.42
C ILE A 66 -1.90 13.23 6.92
N LYS A 67 -2.56 12.74 7.98
CA LYS A 67 -2.39 11.36 8.44
C LYS A 67 -3.45 10.49 7.78
N THR A 68 -3.04 9.37 7.21
CA THR A 68 -3.95 8.35 6.66
C THR A 68 -3.67 7.02 7.36
N PRO A 69 -4.68 6.36 7.93
CA PRO A 69 -4.53 4.99 8.38
C PRO A 69 -4.40 4.06 7.18
N ILE A 70 -3.49 3.11 7.26
CA ILE A 70 -3.35 2.02 6.29
C ILE A 70 -3.40 0.69 7.05
N PHE A 71 -4.27 -0.21 6.60
CA PHE A 71 -4.35 -1.57 7.10
C PHE A 71 -4.06 -2.55 5.97
N MET A 72 -3.13 -3.46 6.21
CA MET A 72 -2.69 -4.47 5.26
C MET A 72 -2.93 -5.86 5.83
N VAL A 73 -3.35 -6.78 4.94
CA VAL A 73 -3.46 -8.19 5.25
C VAL A 73 -2.99 -9.02 4.06
N GLN A 74 -2.02 -9.89 4.29
CA GLN A 74 -1.71 -10.95 3.33
C GLN A 74 -2.75 -12.04 3.46
N HIS A 75 -3.62 -12.11 2.46
CA HIS A 75 -4.77 -13.00 2.45
C HIS A 75 -4.36 -14.45 2.18
N ASP A 76 -3.41 -14.63 1.27
CA ASP A 76 -2.81 -15.90 0.88
C ASP A 76 -1.39 -15.67 0.32
N GLU A 77 -0.78 -16.70 -0.24
CA GLU A 77 0.58 -16.65 -0.81
C GLU A 77 0.74 -15.72 -2.02
N ASN A 78 -0.35 -15.34 -2.70
CA ASN A 78 -0.36 -14.57 -3.94
C ASN A 78 -1.13 -13.25 -3.79
N THR A 79 -1.84 -13.02 -2.68
CA THR A 79 -2.79 -11.92 -2.54
C THR A 79 -2.53 -11.07 -1.30
N LEU A 80 -2.39 -9.77 -1.51
CA LEU A 80 -2.32 -8.75 -0.46
C LEU A 80 -3.50 -7.79 -0.60
N PHE A 81 -4.20 -7.52 0.51
CA PHE A 81 -5.17 -6.45 0.59
C PHE A 81 -4.58 -5.25 1.31
N THR A 82 -4.90 -4.06 0.83
CA THR A 82 -4.61 -2.79 1.48
C THR A 82 -5.89 -1.99 1.60
N TYR A 83 -6.23 -1.58 2.81
CA TYR A 83 -7.33 -0.69 3.12
C TYR A 83 -6.77 0.66 3.55
N ALA A 84 -7.33 1.74 3.01
CA ALA A 84 -6.87 3.09 3.31
C ALA A 84 -8.04 4.06 3.36
N ILE A 85 -7.90 5.11 4.17
CA ILE A 85 -8.84 6.23 4.22
C ILE A 85 -8.07 7.52 3.96
N GLN A 86 -8.15 8.01 2.73
CA GLN A 86 -7.46 9.23 2.31
C GLN A 86 -8.47 10.33 2.03
N PHE A 87 -8.35 11.48 2.71
CA PHE A 87 -9.28 12.60 2.59
C PHE A 87 -10.77 12.23 2.82
N GLY A 88 -11.02 11.23 3.68
CA GLY A 88 -12.38 10.73 3.95
C GLY A 88 -12.93 9.77 2.91
N LEU A 89 -12.13 9.39 1.90
CA LEU A 89 -12.50 8.38 0.91
C LEU A 89 -11.96 7.02 1.35
N GLU A 90 -12.86 6.07 1.59
CA GLU A 90 -12.47 4.67 1.83
C GLU A 90 -12.04 4.01 0.53
N SER A 91 -10.95 3.24 0.58
CA SER A 91 -10.44 2.49 -0.55
C SER A 91 -9.96 1.11 -0.12
N LYS A 92 -10.13 0.15 -1.03
CA LYS A 92 -9.53 -1.18 -0.96
C LYS A 92 -8.70 -1.39 -2.22
N ARG A 93 -7.44 -1.78 -2.05
CA ARG A 93 -6.58 -2.28 -3.11
C ARG A 93 -6.37 -3.78 -2.92
N THR A 94 -6.50 -4.52 -4.01
CA THR A 94 -6.10 -5.93 -4.09
C THR A 94 -4.86 -6.01 -4.97
N ILE A 95 -3.79 -6.58 -4.44
CA ILE A 95 -2.55 -6.83 -5.17
C ILE A 95 -2.42 -8.34 -5.30
N LYS A 96 -2.36 -8.83 -6.54
CA LYS A 96 -2.07 -10.23 -6.87
C LYS A 96 -0.73 -10.29 -7.59
N ILE A 97 0.15 -11.18 -7.15
CA ILE A 97 1.47 -11.39 -7.75
C ILE A 97 1.65 -12.88 -7.98
N GLU A 98 1.79 -13.25 -9.24
CA GLU A 98 1.98 -14.63 -9.70
C GLU A 98 3.33 -14.72 -10.42
N GLU A 99 3.99 -15.88 -10.32
CA GLU A 99 5.20 -16.16 -11.10
C GLU A 99 4.82 -16.52 -12.53
N ILE A 100 5.44 -15.86 -13.50
CA ILE A 100 5.20 -16.11 -14.94
C ILE A 100 6.11 -17.25 -15.43
N ASP A 101 7.32 -17.35 -14.86
CA ASP A 101 8.33 -18.38 -15.16
C ASP A 101 8.95 -18.90 -13.84
N LYS A 102 9.38 -20.17 -13.81
CA LYS A 102 10.09 -20.80 -12.67
C LYS A 102 11.60 -20.68 -12.76
#